data_AF-A0A968GH30-F1
#
_entry.id   AF-A0A968GH30-F1
#
_cell.length_a   1.000
_cell.length_b   1.000
_cell.length_c   1.000
_cell.angle_alpha   90.00
_cell.angle_beta   90.00
_cell.angle_gamma   90.00
#
_symmetry.space_group_name_H-M   'P 1'
#
loop_
_entity.id
_entity.type
_entity.pdbx_description
1 polymer ?
#
loop_
_entity_poly.entity_id
_entity_poly.type
_entity_poly.pdbx_seq_one_letter_code
_entity_poly.pdbx_strand_id
1 'polypeptide(L)'
;MIYYAKIEQDEDGLWCAEFIDFAPDLIVAEGTTLEEALIQAHSILHEYLAYGLPQKPQQRQSEKGFYAIEVSPAMIASLNIRWQRHKLGLTQQEVATALGLQQPNYARLEKSGKMDLTMLDKIAKALKINKASLIEA
;
A
#
# COMPACT_ATOMS: atom_id res chain seq x y z
N MET A 1 8.13 4.19 -0.59
CA MET A 1 6.81 4.73 -0.22
C MET A 1 6.68 4.66 1.29
N ILE A 2 6.33 5.77 1.91
CA ILE A 2 6.23 5.90 3.37
C ILE A 2 4.85 6.48 3.67
N TYR A 3 4.13 5.86 4.60
CA TYR A 3 2.97 6.47 5.25
C TYR A 3 3.40 6.94 6.63
N TYR A 4 2.80 8.03 7.12
CA TYR A 4 3.05 8.49 8.48
C TYR A 4 1.89 8.11 9.39
N ALA A 5 2.23 7.52 10.54
CA ALA A 5 1.29 7.31 11.63
C ALA A 5 1.56 8.35 12.73
N LYS A 6 0.51 9.00 13.22
CA LYS A 6 0.55 9.74 14.48
C LYS A 6 0.44 8.72 15.60
N ILE A 7 1.38 8.72 16.54
CA ILE A 7 1.37 7.79 17.67
C ILE A 7 1.41 8.56 18.98
N GLU A 8 0.38 8.37 19.80
CA GLU A 8 0.17 9.07 21.07
C GLU A 8 -0.36 8.11 22.12
N GLN A 9 -0.21 8.49 23.40
CA GLN A 9 -0.85 7.76 24.50
C GLN A 9 -2.25 8.31 24.74
N ASP A 10 -3.21 7.41 24.95
CA ASP A 10 -4.56 7.76 25.40
C ASP A 10 -4.63 8.01 26.92
N GLU A 11 -5.83 8.27 27.42
CA GLU A 11 -6.09 8.55 28.85
C GLU A 11 -5.77 7.35 29.76
N ASP A 12 -5.79 6.13 29.21
CA ASP A 12 -5.50 4.87 29.91
C ASP A 12 -4.01 4.47 29.81
N GLY A 13 -3.21 5.25 29.08
CA GLY A 13 -1.77 5.04 28.89
C GLY A 13 -1.42 4.06 27.77
N LEU A 14 -2.39 3.64 26.95
CA LEU A 14 -2.17 2.80 25.77
C LEU A 14 -1.64 3.65 24.62
N TRP A 15 -0.70 3.09 23.87
CA TRP A 15 -0.15 3.70 22.67
C TRP A 15 -1.06 3.40 21.47
N CYS A 16 -1.59 4.46 20.87
CA CYS A 16 -2.51 4.41 19.75
C CYS A 16 -1.88 4.98 18.48
N ALA A 17 -2.02 4.26 17.35
CA ALA A 17 -1.52 4.71 16.05
C ALA A 17 -2.67 5.07 15.10
N GLU A 18 -2.60 6.25 14.51
CA GLU A 18 -3.57 6.77 13.52
C GLU A 18 -2.84 7.14 12.22
N PHE A 19 -3.31 6.62 11.08
CA PHE A 19 -2.78 6.99 9.76
C PHE A 19 -3.53 8.19 9.20
N ILE A 20 -2.84 9.32 9.17
CA ILE A 20 -3.36 10.61 8.69
C ILE A 20 -3.76 10.66 7.20
N ASP A 21 -3.22 9.75 6.38
CA ASP A 21 -3.52 9.65 4.95
C ASP A 21 -4.84 8.92 4.70
N PHE A 22 -5.40 8.29 5.74
CA PHE A 22 -6.69 7.63 5.69
C PHE A 22 -7.71 8.41 6.53
N ALA A 23 -8.97 8.03 6.42
CA ALA A 23 -10.01 8.65 7.24
C ALA A 23 -9.61 8.60 8.74
N PRO A 24 -9.90 9.65 9.53
CA PRO A 24 -9.45 9.83 10.92
C PRO A 24 -9.89 8.74 11.90
N ASP A 25 -10.65 7.74 11.43
CA ASP A 25 -11.14 6.61 12.23
C ASP A 25 -10.41 5.29 11.91
N LEU A 26 -9.40 5.31 11.02
CA LEU A 26 -8.45 4.21 10.98
C LEU A 26 -7.50 4.36 12.17
N ILE A 27 -7.98 3.94 13.35
CA ILE A 27 -7.21 3.68 14.56
C ILE A 27 -6.74 2.23 14.49
N VAL A 28 -5.43 2.04 14.59
CA VAL A 28 -4.81 0.89 13.92
C VAL A 28 -3.88 0.09 14.80
N ALA A 29 -3.74 0.45 16.06
CA ALA A 29 -2.89 -0.29 16.98
C ALA A 29 -3.19 0.15 18.40
N GLU A 30 -3.31 -0.82 19.31
CA GLU A 30 -3.34 -0.60 20.75
C GLU A 30 -2.17 -1.38 21.34
N GLY A 31 -1.12 -0.67 21.79
CA GLY A 31 0.06 -1.27 22.42
C GLY A 31 0.22 -0.80 23.86
N THR A 32 0.73 -1.67 24.72
CA THR A 32 1.20 -1.23 26.06
C THR A 32 2.55 -0.50 25.96
N THR A 33 3.23 -0.64 24.83
CA THR A 33 4.47 0.06 24.48
C THR A 33 4.40 0.69 23.09
N LEU A 34 5.23 1.70 22.86
CA LEU A 34 5.41 2.33 21.55
C LEU A 34 5.84 1.31 20.47
N GLU A 35 6.69 0.34 20.82
CA GLU A 35 7.17 -0.69 19.89
C GLU A 35 6.02 -1.60 19.43
N GLU A 36 5.17 -2.05 20.35
CA GLU A 36 3.98 -2.84 20.02
C GLU A 36 3.03 -2.07 19.10
N ALA A 37 2.82 -0.78 19.37
CA ALA A 37 1.98 0.08 18.54
C ALA A 37 2.55 0.22 17.11
N LEU A 38 3.87 0.37 16.97
CA LEU A 38 4.55 0.44 15.68
C LEU A 38 4.43 -0.87 14.88
N ILE A 39 4.60 -2.03 15.52
CA ILE A 39 4.46 -3.34 14.88
C ILE A 39 3.04 -3.54 14.35
N GLN A 40 2.04 -3.20 15.18
CA GLN A 40 0.63 -3.29 14.79
C GLN A 40 0.28 -2.31 13.66
N ALA A 41 0.76 -1.07 13.73
CA ALA A 41 0.58 -0.08 12.68
C ALA A 41 1.14 -0.58 11.34
N HIS A 42 2.32 -1.21 11.35
CA HIS A 42 2.88 -1.87 10.16
C HIS A 42 1.98 -2.98 9.61
N SER A 43 1.49 -3.86 10.48
CA SER A 43 0.66 -5.01 10.10
C SER A 43 -0.65 -4.56 9.46
N ILE A 44 -1.35 -3.64 10.11
CA ILE A 44 -2.67 -3.24 9.63
C ILE A 44 -2.57 -2.26 8.46
N LEU A 45 -1.53 -1.43 8.36
CA LEU A 45 -1.25 -0.71 7.11
C LEU A 45 -1.13 -1.67 5.94
N HIS A 46 -0.36 -2.75 6.11
CA HIS A 46 -0.17 -3.74 5.07
C HIS A 46 -1.48 -4.44 4.69
N GLU A 47 -2.32 -4.78 5.67
CA GLU A 47 -3.65 -5.35 5.43
C GLU A 47 -4.56 -4.38 4.70
N TYR A 48 -4.65 -3.14 5.17
CA TYR A 48 -5.46 -2.08 4.56
C TYR A 48 -5.06 -1.84 3.10
N LEU A 49 -3.76 -1.69 2.85
CA LEU A 49 -3.23 -1.46 1.51
C LEU A 49 -3.47 -2.65 0.57
N ALA A 50 -3.62 -3.88 1.07
CA ALA A 50 -3.82 -5.07 0.24
C ALA A 50 -5.19 -5.10 -0.48
N TYR A 51 -6.13 -4.23 -0.09
CA TYR A 51 -7.48 -4.19 -0.64
C TYR A 51 -7.84 -2.81 -1.21
N GLY A 52 -8.87 -2.78 -2.05
CA GLY A 52 -9.40 -1.55 -2.63
C GLY A 52 -8.38 -0.76 -3.47
N LEU A 53 -8.64 0.54 -3.58
CA LEU A 53 -7.77 1.53 -4.19
C LEU A 53 -7.39 2.58 -3.13
N PRO A 54 -6.40 2.29 -2.28
CA PRO A 54 -6.00 3.21 -1.22
C PRO A 54 -5.45 4.51 -1.82
N GLN A 55 -5.55 5.60 -1.06
CA GLN A 55 -4.92 6.86 -1.45
C GLN A 55 -3.39 6.70 -1.46
N LYS A 56 -2.69 7.45 -2.33
CA LYS A 56 -1.23 7.60 -2.23
C LYS A 56 -0.87 8.36 -0.95
N PRO A 57 0.25 8.03 -0.28
CA PRO A 57 0.65 8.77 0.91
C PRO A 57 0.92 10.24 0.56
N GLN A 58 0.56 11.14 1.45
CA GLN A 58 0.94 12.54 1.34
C GLN A 58 2.39 12.71 1.78
N GLN A 59 3.15 13.53 1.04
CA GLN A 59 4.48 13.90 1.49
C GLN A 59 4.37 14.80 2.72
N ARG A 60 4.94 14.34 3.84
CA ARG A 60 5.10 15.14 5.06
C ARG A 60 6.54 15.11 5.53
N GLN A 61 6.90 16.15 6.26
CA GLN A 61 8.14 16.16 7.04
C GLN A 61 7.88 15.41 8.35
N SER A 62 8.92 14.76 8.90
CA SER A 62 8.82 14.09 10.20
C SER A 62 8.59 15.13 11.30
N GLU A 63 7.36 15.23 11.78
CA GLU A 63 7.00 16.03 12.95
C GLU A 63 7.09 15.17 14.22
N LYS A 64 7.23 15.81 15.38
CA LYS A 64 7.27 15.09 16.67
C LYS A 64 5.96 14.31 16.88
N GLY A 65 6.06 13.03 17.24
CA GLY A 65 4.90 12.14 17.40
C GLY A 65 4.43 11.48 16.10
N PHE A 66 5.07 11.79 14.96
CA PHE A 66 4.82 11.13 13.68
C PHE A 66 5.93 10.13 13.37
N TYR A 67 5.52 8.92 13.02
CA TYR A 67 6.40 7.80 12.75
C TYR A 67 6.25 7.35 11.31
N ALA A 68 7.37 7.20 10.63
CA ALA A 68 7.41 6.69 9.27
C ALA A 68 7.17 5.18 9.28
N ILE A 69 6.16 4.73 8.54
CA ILE A 69 5.81 3.34 8.35
C ILE A 69 6.11 2.98 6.89
N GLU A 70 7.18 2.21 6.71
CA GLU A 70 7.64 1.81 5.38
C GLU A 70 6.76 0.73 4.77
N VAL A 71 6.42 0.91 3.49
CA VAL A 71 5.72 -0.10 2.69
C VAL A 71 6.74 -0.99 1.99
N SER A 72 6.53 -2.31 2.07
CA SER A 72 7.44 -3.26 1.44
C SER A 72 7.51 -3.07 -0.09
N PRO A 73 8.68 -3.32 -0.73
CA PRO A 73 8.82 -3.17 -2.19
C PRO A 73 7.80 -3.98 -3.01
N ALA A 74 7.46 -5.19 -2.53
CA ALA A 74 6.44 -6.04 -3.16
C ALA A 74 5.06 -5.37 -3.16
N MET A 75 4.68 -4.74 -2.04
CA MET A 75 3.42 -4.02 -1.93
C MET A 75 3.44 -2.71 -2.73
N ILE A 76 4.58 -2.00 -2.79
CA ILE A 76 4.74 -0.81 -3.65
C ILE A 76 4.41 -1.16 -5.11
N ALA A 77 4.96 -2.26 -5.62
CA ALA A 77 4.68 -2.71 -6.98
C ALA A 77 3.19 -3.01 -7.21
N SER A 78 2.53 -3.68 -6.26
CA SER A 78 1.11 -4.01 -6.37
C SER A 78 0.21 -2.77 -6.36
N LEU A 79 0.55 -1.78 -5.52
CA LEU A 79 -0.14 -0.50 -5.41
C LEU A 79 0.02 0.33 -6.67
N ASN A 80 1.25 0.45 -7.17
CA ASN A 80 1.53 1.19 -8.39
C ASN A 80 0.78 0.61 -9.60
N ILE A 81 0.72 -0.71 -9.73
CA ILE A 81 -0.08 -1.36 -10.78
C ILE A 81 -1.55 -0.98 -10.66
N ARG A 82 -2.13 -1.08 -9.45
CA ARG A 82 -3.53 -0.71 -9.20
C ARG A 82 -3.79 0.75 -9.56
N TRP A 83 -2.97 1.68 -9.07
CA TRP A 83 -3.13 3.11 -9.37
C TRP A 83 -3.00 3.43 -10.86
N GLN A 84 -2.02 2.84 -11.54
CA GLN A 84 -1.87 3.05 -12.98
C GLN A 84 -3.04 2.47 -13.77
N ARG A 85 -3.48 1.25 -13.43
CA ARG A 85 -4.67 0.63 -14.04
C ARG A 85 -5.91 1.52 -13.87
N HIS A 86 -6.16 1.99 -12.65
CA HIS A 86 -7.29 2.89 -12.38
C HIS A 86 -7.16 4.23 -13.09
N LYS A 87 -5.96 4.82 -13.14
CA LYS A 87 -5.68 6.06 -13.88
C LYS A 87 -5.98 5.91 -15.38
N LEU A 88 -5.74 4.72 -15.94
CA LEU A 88 -6.02 4.39 -17.34
C LEU A 88 -7.48 3.99 -17.58
N GLY A 89 -8.33 3.94 -16.55
CA GLY A 89 -9.73 3.53 -16.67
C GLY A 89 -9.92 2.04 -16.97
N LEU A 90 -8.92 1.20 -16.71
CA LEU A 90 -8.94 -0.22 -17.04
C LEU A 90 -9.50 -1.07 -15.90
N THR A 91 -10.28 -2.08 -16.26
CA THR A 91 -10.74 -3.14 -15.37
C THR A 91 -9.67 -4.22 -15.19
N GLN A 92 -9.78 -5.01 -14.13
CA GLN A 92 -8.89 -6.16 -13.93
C GLN A 92 -9.02 -7.20 -15.06
N GLN A 93 -10.21 -7.36 -15.64
CA GLN A 93 -10.43 -8.30 -16.74
C GLN A 93 -9.72 -7.84 -18.02
N GLU A 94 -9.75 -6.55 -18.35
CA GLU A 94 -9.06 -6.03 -19.54
C GLU A 94 -7.55 -6.23 -19.47
N VAL A 95 -6.94 -5.95 -18.31
CA VAL A 95 -5.50 -6.18 -18.13
C VAL A 95 -5.18 -7.68 -18.13
N ALA A 96 -6.01 -8.51 -17.49
CA ALA A 96 -5.84 -9.96 -17.54
C ALA A 96 -5.87 -10.50 -18.97
N THR A 97 -6.83 -10.05 -19.79
CA THR A 97 -6.93 -10.42 -21.20
C THR A 97 -5.71 -9.98 -22.00
N ALA A 98 -5.21 -8.75 -21.79
CA ALA A 98 -3.98 -8.26 -22.43
C ALA A 98 -2.73 -9.08 -22.06
N LEU A 99 -2.74 -9.71 -20.88
CA LEU A 99 -1.66 -10.57 -20.39
C LEU A 99 -1.85 -12.05 -20.75
N GLY A 100 -2.98 -12.43 -21.35
CA GLY A 100 -3.34 -13.84 -21.57
C GLY A 100 -3.61 -14.61 -20.27
N LEU A 101 -4.10 -13.93 -19.24
CA LEU A 101 -4.42 -14.48 -17.92
C LEU A 101 -5.93 -14.51 -17.68
N GLN A 102 -6.37 -15.37 -16.76
CA GLN A 102 -7.71 -15.26 -16.18
C GLN A 102 -7.74 -14.13 -15.13
N GLN A 103 -8.88 -13.43 -15.02
CA GLN A 103 -9.00 -12.29 -14.10
C GLN A 103 -8.64 -12.62 -12.64
N PRO A 104 -8.98 -13.78 -12.06
CA PRO A 104 -8.58 -14.11 -10.68
C PRO A 104 -7.06 -14.21 -10.50
N ASN A 105 -6.33 -14.62 -11.55
CA ASN A 105 -4.87 -14.68 -11.50
C ASN A 105 -4.28 -13.28 -11.47
N TYR A 106 -4.81 -12.36 -12.29
CA TYR A 106 -4.38 -10.96 -12.27
C TYR A 106 -4.73 -10.27 -10.93
N ALA A 107 -5.93 -10.50 -10.39
CA ALA A 107 -6.32 -9.97 -9.08
C ALA A 107 -5.37 -10.42 -7.95
N ARG A 108 -4.86 -11.66 -8.02
CA ARG A 108 -3.83 -12.14 -7.06
C ARG A 108 -2.51 -11.39 -7.19
N LEU A 109 -2.12 -10.94 -8.39
CA LEU A 109 -0.91 -10.14 -8.59
C LEU A 109 -1.07 -8.76 -7.92
N GLU A 110 -2.23 -8.10 -8.12
CA GLU A 110 -2.54 -6.82 -7.48
C GLU A 110 -2.68 -6.90 -5.95
N LYS A 111 -3.03 -8.07 -5.40
CA LYS A 111 -3.18 -8.28 -3.95
C LYS A 111 -1.87 -8.69 -3.25
N SER A 112 -1.15 -9.67 -3.82
CA SER A 112 -0.05 -10.31 -3.11
C SER A 112 1.28 -9.56 -3.21
N GLY A 113 1.46 -8.74 -4.25
CA GLY A 113 2.74 -8.06 -4.53
C GLY A 113 3.89 -9.00 -4.91
N LYS A 114 3.68 -10.31 -4.89
CA LYS A 114 4.68 -11.32 -5.23
C LYS A 114 4.72 -11.48 -6.75
N MET A 115 5.61 -10.74 -7.39
CA MET A 115 5.82 -10.78 -8.84
C MET A 115 7.31 -10.78 -9.13
N ASP A 116 7.73 -11.58 -10.11
CA ASP A 116 9.10 -11.50 -10.63
C ASP A 116 9.24 -10.32 -11.61
N LEU A 117 10.49 -10.02 -11.98
CA LEU A 117 10.80 -8.94 -12.91
C LEU A 117 10.15 -9.14 -14.29
N THR A 118 9.99 -10.39 -14.73
CA THR A 118 9.38 -10.76 -16.00
C THR A 118 7.89 -10.42 -16.04
N MET A 119 7.16 -10.71 -14.96
CA MET A 119 5.76 -10.36 -14.82
C MET A 119 5.58 -8.84 -14.75
N LEU A 120 6.46 -8.14 -14.04
CA LEU A 120 6.47 -6.67 -14.03
C LEU A 120 6.69 -6.08 -15.44
N ASP A 121 7.58 -6.66 -16.25
CA ASP A 121 7.77 -6.25 -17.64
C ASP A 121 6.52 -6.46 -18.50
N LYS A 122 5.84 -7.61 -18.33
CA LYS A 122 4.59 -7.91 -19.05
C LYS A 122 3.49 -6.93 -18.67
N ILE A 123 3.35 -6.63 -17.38
CA ILE A 123 2.34 -5.69 -16.88
C ILE A 123 2.64 -4.27 -17.36
N ALA A 124 3.88 -3.81 -17.30
CA ALA A 124 4.27 -2.50 -17.82
C ALA A 124 3.94 -2.35 -19.31
N LYS A 125 4.19 -3.40 -20.11
CA LYS A 125 3.81 -3.43 -21.53
C LYS A 125 2.29 -3.43 -21.74
N ALA A 126 1.54 -4.23 -20.97
CA ALA A 126 0.08 -4.28 -21.06
C ALA A 126 -0.56 -2.93 -20.71
N LEU A 127 -0.01 -2.23 -19.72
CA LEU A 127 -0.44 -0.89 -19.30
C LEU A 127 0.17 0.24 -20.15
N LYS A 128 1.10 -0.06 -21.06
CA LYS A 128 1.83 0.92 -21.90
C LYS A 128 2.53 2.02 -21.07
N ILE A 129 3.18 1.63 -19.98
CA ILE A 129 3.91 2.53 -19.08
C ILE A 129 5.38 2.10 -18.93
N ASN A 130 6.21 2.99 -18.37
CA ASN A 130 7.56 2.64 -17.98
C ASN A 130 7.54 1.72 -16.75
N LYS A 131 8.26 0.59 -16.78
CA LYS A 131 8.41 -0.32 -15.64
C LYS A 131 8.95 0.36 -14.39
N ALA A 132 9.80 1.37 -14.53
CA ALA A 132 10.32 2.14 -13.39
C ALA A 132 9.17 2.71 -12.52
N SER A 133 8.09 3.18 -13.16
CA SER A 133 6.90 3.70 -12.47
C SER A 133 6.12 2.65 -11.65
N LEU A 134 6.44 1.36 -11.80
CA LEU A 134 5.88 0.29 -10.98
C LEU A 134 6.71 0.03 -9.72
N ILE A 135 8.02 0.28 -9.74
CA ILE A 135 8.92 -0.03 -8.62
C ILE A 135 9.33 1.21 -7.82
N GLU A 136 9.14 2.40 -8.38
CA GLU A 136 9.44 3.66 -7.71
C GLU A 136 8.48 3.93 -6.54
N ALA A 137 9.07 4.49 -5.50
CA ALA A 137 8.53 4.67 -4.16
C ALA A 137 7.90 6.04 -3.94
#